data_AF-A0A661TI61-F1
#
_entry.id   AF-A0A661TI61-F1
#
_cell.length_a   1.000
_cell.length_b   1.000
_cell.length_c   1.000
_cell.angle_alpha   90.00
_cell.angle_beta   90.00
_cell.angle_gamma   90.00
#
_symmetry.space_group_name_H-M   'P 1'
#
loop_
_entity.id
_entity.type
_entity.pdbx_description
1 polymer ?
#
loop_
_entity_poly.entity_id
_entity_poly.type
_entity_poly.pdbx_seq_one_letter_code
_entity_poly.pdbx_strand_id
1 'polypeptide(L)'
;MPFTPLHLGPALAIGLPLRKHIHTPTFIIANIIVDIEPLITLIFNLNYPLHGYLHTLMGAFIIGLILGYLMHLLERVLSLLWKKLHLVCKTSLNLKAFIIAGTSGTILHVLMDSPLYYDIKPLYPIPINPFYNPRLTVIIYETCIFMGILGLLYYFYLIIKGS
;
A
#
# COMPACT_ATOMS: atom_id res chain seq x y z
N MET A 1 7.47 13.90 4.73
CA MET A 1 6.89 14.53 3.52
C MET A 1 5.71 13.67 3.10
N PRO A 2 4.55 14.25 2.75
CA PRO A 2 3.24 13.61 2.90
C PRO A 2 2.86 12.69 1.73
N PHE A 3 3.74 12.53 0.75
CA PHE A 3 3.55 11.58 -0.35
C PHE A 3 4.82 10.79 -0.45
N THR A 4 4.77 9.53 -0.05
CA THR A 4 5.94 8.68 -0.11
C THR A 4 5.75 7.72 -1.28
N PRO A 5 6.26 8.08 -2.49
CA PRO A 5 6.55 7.05 -3.48
C PRO A 5 7.50 5.99 -2.91
N LEU A 6 8.14 6.25 -1.76
CA LEU A 6 8.90 5.27 -1.00
C LEU A 6 8.09 4.03 -0.61
N HIS A 7 6.79 4.13 -0.28
CA HIS A 7 5.98 2.95 0.04
C HIS A 7 5.72 2.04 -1.17
N LEU A 8 5.97 2.52 -2.40
CA LEU A 8 6.03 1.64 -3.57
C LEU A 8 7.14 0.59 -3.45
N GLY A 9 8.19 0.87 -2.69
CA GLY A 9 9.30 -0.06 -2.51
C GLY A 9 8.86 -1.36 -1.83
N PRO A 10 8.35 -1.31 -0.59
CA PRO A 10 7.75 -2.45 0.08
C PRO A 10 6.61 -3.08 -0.74
N ALA A 11 5.78 -2.25 -1.40
CA ALA A 11 4.69 -2.73 -2.23
C ALA A 11 5.16 -3.63 -3.39
N LEU A 12 6.22 -3.24 -4.10
CA LEU A 12 6.82 -4.03 -5.19
C LEU A 12 7.58 -5.24 -4.66
N ALA A 13 8.44 -5.06 -3.66
CA ALA A 13 9.29 -6.12 -3.12
C ALA A 13 8.51 -7.25 -2.43
N ILE A 14 7.36 -6.94 -1.82
CA ILE A 14 6.49 -7.95 -1.20
C ILE A 14 5.45 -8.44 -2.21
N GLY A 15 4.82 -7.53 -2.95
CA GLY A 15 3.72 -7.87 -3.85
C GLY A 15 4.13 -8.78 -5.01
N LEU A 16 5.24 -8.49 -5.69
CA LEU A 16 5.65 -9.23 -6.88
C LEU A 16 6.03 -10.70 -6.59
N PRO A 17 6.78 -11.03 -5.52
CA PRO A 17 7.00 -12.43 -5.14
C PRO A 17 5.71 -13.16 -4.78
N LEU A 18 4.75 -12.45 -4.17
CA LEU A 18 3.47 -13.01 -3.75
C LEU A 18 2.38 -12.99 -4.83
N ARG A 19 2.69 -12.60 -6.07
CA ARG A 19 1.71 -12.46 -7.18
C ARG A 19 0.92 -13.72 -7.55
N LYS A 20 1.33 -14.88 -7.05
CA LYS A 20 0.62 -16.17 -7.18
C LYS A 20 -0.46 -16.36 -6.10
N HIS A 21 -0.39 -15.61 -5.01
CA HIS A 21 -1.23 -15.78 -3.81
C HIS A 21 -2.13 -14.58 -3.56
N ILE A 22 -1.66 -13.38 -3.90
CA ILE A 22 -2.41 -12.12 -3.74
C ILE A 22 -2.49 -11.37 -5.07
N HIS A 23 -3.46 -10.48 -5.20
CA HIS A 23 -3.56 -9.62 -6.37
C HIS A 23 -2.58 -8.44 -6.25
N THR A 24 -1.39 -8.56 -6.86
CA THR A 24 -0.30 -7.57 -6.76
C THR A 24 -0.71 -6.14 -7.09
N PRO A 25 -1.47 -5.86 -8.17
CA PRO A 25 -1.90 -4.49 -8.46
C PRO A 25 -2.73 -3.89 -7.33
N THR A 26 -3.61 -4.68 -6.71
CA THR A 26 -4.38 -4.22 -5.54
C THR A 26 -3.46 -3.90 -4.37
N PHE A 27 -2.46 -4.75 -4.10
CA PHE A 27 -1.50 -4.52 -3.02
C PHE A 27 -0.67 -3.25 -3.25
N ILE A 28 -0.27 -2.98 -4.49
CA ILE A 28 0.44 -1.74 -4.86
C ILE A 28 -0.46 -0.52 -4.65
N ILE A 29 -1.68 -0.53 -5.18
CA ILE A 29 -2.62 0.57 -5.04
C ILE A 29 -2.99 0.80 -3.56
N ALA A 30 -3.10 -0.26 -2.78
CA ALA A 30 -3.38 -0.20 -1.34
C ALA A 30 -2.30 0.54 -0.55
N ASN A 31 -1.04 0.48 -0.97
CA ASN A 31 0.06 1.22 -0.36
C ASN A 31 0.14 2.70 -0.81
N ILE A 32 -0.76 3.15 -1.69
CA ILE A 32 -0.81 4.52 -2.21
C ILE A 32 -2.11 5.21 -1.77
N ILE A 33 -3.23 4.48 -1.75
CA ILE A 33 -4.56 5.06 -1.58
C ILE A 33 -4.75 5.80 -0.25
N VAL A 34 -4.02 5.39 0.80
CA VAL A 34 -4.11 5.98 2.14
C VAL A 34 -3.62 7.44 2.13
N ASP A 35 -2.62 7.76 1.29
CA ASP A 35 -2.08 9.12 1.09
C ASP A 35 -3.08 10.10 0.44
N ILE A 36 -4.24 9.63 -0.06
CA ILE A 36 -5.28 10.54 -0.56
C ILE A 36 -5.80 11.46 0.55
N GLU A 37 -5.82 10.98 1.81
CA GLU A 37 -6.26 11.78 2.95
C GLU A 37 -5.35 13.01 3.20
N PRO A 38 -4.03 12.86 3.42
CA PRO A 38 -3.14 14.01 3.55
C PRO A 38 -3.10 14.85 2.26
N LEU A 39 -3.26 14.25 1.08
CA LEU A 39 -3.34 14.97 -0.20
C LEU A 39 -4.50 15.96 -0.23
N ILE A 40 -5.70 15.48 0.06
CA ILE A 40 -6.92 16.30 0.07
C ILE A 40 -6.79 17.40 1.15
N THR A 41 -6.29 17.05 2.33
CA THR A 41 -6.12 17.99 3.43
C THR A 41 -5.20 19.16 3.05
N LEU A 42 -4.09 18.88 2.37
CA LEU A 42 -3.15 19.90 1.90
C LEU A 42 -3.68 20.71 0.73
N ILE A 43 -4.29 20.07 -0.28
CA ILE A 43 -4.81 20.77 -1.48
C ILE A 43 -5.92 21.75 -1.11
N PHE A 44 -6.83 21.34 -0.23
CA PHE A 44 -7.99 22.15 0.14
C PHE A 44 -7.80 22.95 1.43
N ASN A 45 -6.61 22.88 2.06
CA ASN A 45 -6.29 23.54 3.33
C ASN A 45 -7.38 23.30 4.39
N LEU A 46 -7.78 22.04 4.56
CA LEU A 46 -8.90 21.68 5.42
C LEU A 46 -8.55 21.85 6.90
N ASN A 47 -9.54 22.21 7.72
CA ASN A 47 -9.43 22.12 9.18
C ASN A 47 -9.61 20.66 9.65
N TYR A 48 -8.69 19.80 9.21
CA TYR A 48 -8.66 18.36 9.43
C TYR A 48 -7.20 17.96 9.74
N PRO A 49 -6.93 16.98 10.62
CA PRO A 49 -5.57 16.51 10.85
C PRO A 49 -4.94 16.02 9.54
N LEU A 50 -3.64 16.25 9.34
CA LEU A 50 -2.97 15.83 8.12
C LEU A 50 -3.13 14.32 7.89
N HIS A 51 -2.92 13.53 8.95
CA HIS A 51 -3.25 12.11 8.98
C HIS A 51 -4.43 11.87 9.94
N GLY A 52 -5.58 11.49 9.38
CA GLY A 52 -6.82 11.32 10.11
C GLY A 52 -7.30 9.87 10.12
N TYR A 53 -8.56 9.65 9.77
CA TYR A 53 -9.22 8.35 9.83
C TYR A 53 -8.61 7.30 8.90
N LEU A 54 -8.12 7.64 7.71
CA LEU A 54 -7.48 6.64 6.83
C LEU A 54 -6.17 6.12 7.41
N HIS A 55 -5.48 6.93 8.22
CA HIS A 55 -4.28 6.53 8.95
C HIS A 55 -4.55 5.86 10.31
N THR A 56 -5.78 5.38 10.54
CA THR A 56 -6.08 4.46 11.64
C THR A 56 -6.00 3.02 11.12
N LEU A 57 -5.63 2.03 11.95
CA LEU A 57 -5.62 0.63 11.50
C LEU A 57 -7.01 0.14 11.10
N MET A 58 -8.05 0.62 11.79
CA MET A 58 -9.45 0.31 11.45
C MET A 58 -9.85 0.93 10.11
N GLY A 59 -9.54 2.22 9.90
CA GLY A 59 -9.80 2.92 8.64
C GLY A 59 -9.05 2.30 7.47
N ALA A 60 -7.76 2.00 7.66
CA ALA A 60 -6.92 1.27 6.71
C ALA A 60 -7.52 -0.10 6.36
N PHE A 61 -7.99 -0.85 7.35
CA PHE A 61 -8.65 -2.13 7.11
C PHE A 61 -9.92 -1.97 6.27
N ILE A 62 -10.80 -1.02 6.63
CA ILE A 62 -12.05 -0.77 5.90
C ILE A 62 -11.78 -0.32 4.46
N ILE A 63 -10.90 0.65 4.23
CA ILE A 63 -10.58 1.13 2.88
C ILE A 63 -9.87 0.03 2.07
N GLY A 64 -9.08 -0.83 2.72
CA GLY A 64 -8.47 -2.01 2.11
C GLY A 64 -9.51 -3.05 1.67
N LEU A 65 -10.56 -3.30 2.46
CA LEU A 65 -11.68 -4.16 2.07
C LEU A 65 -12.40 -3.60 0.83
N ILE A 66 -12.73 -2.30 0.86
CA ILE A 66 -13.41 -1.61 -0.23
C ILE A 66 -12.56 -1.68 -1.50
N LEU A 67 -11.28 -1.32 -1.42
CA LEU A 67 -10.35 -1.36 -2.54
C LEU A 67 -10.22 -2.79 -3.11
N GLY A 68 -10.06 -3.80 -2.25
CA GLY A 68 -9.98 -5.20 -2.68
C GLY A 68 -11.23 -5.63 -3.45
N TYR A 69 -12.42 -5.31 -2.94
CA TYR A 69 -13.67 -5.60 -3.63
C TYR A 69 -13.80 -4.86 -4.97
N LEU A 70 -13.51 -3.56 -5.00
CA LEU A 70 -13.56 -2.75 -6.23
C LEU A 70 -12.59 -3.28 -7.29
N MET A 71 -11.36 -3.61 -6.90
CA MET A 71 -10.36 -4.17 -7.80
C MET A 71 -10.80 -5.53 -8.35
N HIS A 72 -11.49 -6.35 -7.55
CA HIS A 72 -12.03 -7.62 -8.03
C HIS A 72 -13.11 -7.41 -9.11
N LEU A 73 -13.98 -6.41 -8.97
CA LEU A 73 -14.97 -6.07 -9.99
C LEU A 73 -14.31 -5.54 -11.27
N LEU A 74 -13.30 -4.68 -11.13
CA LEU A 74 -12.56 -4.09 -12.23
C LEU A 74 -11.64 -5.08 -12.95
N GLU A 75 -11.33 -6.22 -12.34
CA GLU A 75 -10.43 -7.24 -12.90
C GLU A 75 -10.89 -7.73 -14.28
N ARG A 76 -12.20 -7.79 -14.51
CA ARG A 76 -12.76 -8.18 -15.82
C ARG A 76 -12.26 -7.29 -16.97
N VAL A 77 -12.00 -6.02 -16.68
CA VAL A 77 -11.51 -5.02 -17.64
C VAL A 77 -9.99 -4.87 -17.57
N LEU A 78 -9.43 -4.85 -16.36
CA LEU A 78 -8.02 -4.52 -16.15
C LEU A 78 -7.06 -5.71 -16.23
N SER A 79 -7.56 -6.95 -16.23
CA SER A 79 -6.70 -8.16 -16.25
C SER A 79 -5.72 -8.21 -17.42
N LEU A 80 -6.10 -7.70 -18.60
CA LEU A 80 -5.20 -7.63 -19.76
C LEU A 80 -4.02 -6.68 -19.52
N LEU A 81 -4.28 -5.53 -18.90
CA LEU A 81 -3.24 -4.56 -18.54
C LEU A 81 -2.28 -5.18 -17.52
N TRP A 82 -2.81 -5.81 -16.46
CA TRP A 82 -1.99 -6.40 -15.41
C TRP A 82 -1.11 -7.56 -15.90
N LYS A 83 -1.64 -8.37 -16.83
CA LYS A 83 -0.87 -9.43 -17.49
C LYS A 83 0.23 -8.85 -18.39
N LYS A 84 -0.07 -7.81 -19.17
CA LYS A 84 0.92 -7.12 -20.01
C LYS A 84 2.04 -6.49 -19.17
N LEU A 85 1.71 -6.00 -17.99
CA LEU A 85 2.68 -5.47 -17.03
C LEU A 85 3.37 -6.55 -16.20
N HIS A 86 3.11 -7.85 -16.41
CA HIS A 86 3.68 -8.95 -15.62
C HIS A 86 3.43 -8.88 -14.10
N LEU A 87 2.37 -8.17 -13.67
CA LEU A 87 2.03 -7.98 -12.25
C LEU A 87 1.21 -9.12 -11.66
N VAL A 88 0.49 -9.87 -12.51
CA VAL A 88 -0.38 -10.98 -12.12
C VAL A 88 -0.02 -12.22 -12.91
N CYS A 89 -0.13 -13.40 -12.29
CA CYS A 89 0.08 -14.68 -12.98
C CYS A 89 -1.10 -15.04 -13.91
N LYS A 90 -0.90 -16.02 -14.79
CA LYS A 90 -1.95 -16.51 -15.70
C LYS A 90 -3.17 -17.12 -14.97
N THR A 91 -3.01 -17.54 -13.73
CA THR A 91 -4.06 -18.10 -12.87
C THR A 91 -5.04 -17.03 -12.43
N SER A 92 -6.34 -17.29 -12.55
CA SER A 92 -7.38 -16.44 -11.99
C SER A 92 -7.33 -16.48 -10.46
N LEU A 93 -7.27 -15.30 -9.85
CA LEU A 93 -7.32 -15.14 -8.41
C LEU A 93 -8.78 -14.97 -7.95
N ASN A 94 -9.12 -15.52 -6.79
CA ASN A 94 -10.44 -15.36 -6.19
C ASN A 94 -10.54 -14.05 -5.39
N LEU A 95 -11.76 -13.65 -5.00
CA LEU A 95 -12.00 -12.43 -4.21
C LEU A 95 -11.12 -12.35 -2.95
N LYS A 96 -10.86 -13.48 -2.28
CA LYS A 96 -10.02 -13.53 -1.08
C LYS A 96 -8.62 -12.97 -1.33
N ALA A 97 -8.01 -13.26 -2.48
CA ALA A 97 -6.69 -12.74 -2.85
C ALA A 97 -6.68 -11.21 -3.02
N PHE A 98 -7.77 -10.62 -3.49
CA PHE A 98 -7.92 -9.16 -3.61
C PHE A 98 -8.14 -8.51 -2.25
N ILE A 99 -8.98 -9.11 -1.40
CA ILE A 99 -9.25 -8.62 -0.05
C ILE A 99 -7.99 -8.66 0.82
N ILE A 100 -7.22 -9.75 0.75
CA ILE A 100 -5.94 -9.86 1.45
C ILE A 100 -4.98 -8.80 0.92
N ALA A 101 -4.86 -8.63 -0.40
CA ALA A 101 -4.00 -7.61 -0.99
C ALA A 101 -4.37 -6.19 -0.53
N GLY A 102 -5.66 -5.84 -0.55
CA GLY A 102 -6.15 -4.53 -0.17
C GLY A 102 -5.89 -4.22 1.30
N THR A 103 -6.33 -5.10 2.19
CA THR A 103 -6.19 -4.91 3.65
C THR A 103 -4.74 -4.97 4.12
N SER A 104 -3.94 -5.92 3.63
CA SER A 104 -2.53 -6.00 4.03
C SER A 104 -1.71 -4.83 3.51
N GLY A 105 -2.01 -4.30 2.32
CA GLY A 105 -1.30 -3.15 1.77
C GLY A 105 -1.58 -1.84 2.50
N THR A 106 -2.85 -1.56 2.81
CA THR A 106 -3.21 -0.33 3.57
C THR A 106 -2.72 -0.40 5.01
N ILE A 107 -2.79 -1.58 5.65
CA ILE A 107 -2.24 -1.78 7.01
C ILE A 107 -0.72 -1.62 6.99
N LEU A 108 -0.02 -2.20 6.01
CA LEU A 108 1.43 -2.04 5.88
C LEU A 108 1.81 -0.56 5.79
N HIS A 109 1.15 0.20 4.93
CA HIS A 109 1.36 1.64 4.79
C HIS A 109 1.21 2.37 6.13
N VAL A 110 0.07 2.21 6.83
CA VAL A 110 -0.15 2.87 8.12
C VAL A 110 0.87 2.45 9.18
N LEU A 111 1.28 1.17 9.22
CA LEU A 111 2.31 0.70 10.15
C LEU A 111 3.68 1.31 9.85
N MET A 112 3.99 1.59 8.59
CA MET A 112 5.25 2.22 8.19
C MET A 112 5.27 3.72 8.49
N ASP A 113 4.11 4.38 8.41
CA ASP A 113 3.99 5.80 8.75
C ASP A 113 3.84 6.07 10.24
N SER A 114 3.30 5.12 11.01
CA SER A 114 3.06 5.32 12.44
C SER A 114 4.31 5.74 13.24
N PRO A 115 5.53 5.22 12.98
CA PRO A 115 6.73 5.72 13.65
C PRO A 115 7.16 7.14 13.25
N LEU A 116 6.75 7.61 12.07
CA LEU A 116 7.22 8.85 11.46
C LEU A 116 6.45 10.08 11.93
N TYR A 117 5.15 9.92 12.18
CA TYR A 117 4.23 11.04 12.35
C TYR A 117 3.53 11.00 13.71
N TYR A 118 3.60 12.09 14.45
CA TYR A 118 3.02 12.18 15.80
C TYR A 118 1.49 12.31 15.77
N ASP A 119 0.91 12.80 14.67
CA ASP A 119 -0.52 13.09 14.53
C ASP A 119 -1.36 11.85 14.13
N ILE A 120 -0.70 10.81 13.61
CA ILE A 120 -1.32 9.51 13.31
C ILE A 120 -1.85 8.85 14.60
N LYS A 121 -3.08 8.34 14.57
CA LYS A 121 -3.73 7.65 15.71
C LYS A 121 -4.08 6.22 15.31
N PRO A 122 -3.11 5.29 15.25
CA PRO A 122 -3.31 3.99 14.63
C PRO A 122 -4.36 3.14 15.37
N LEU A 123 -4.51 3.34 16.69
CA LEU A 123 -5.46 2.65 17.57
C LEU A 123 -6.68 3.51 17.94
N TYR A 124 -7.06 4.48 17.11
CA TYR A 124 -8.28 5.28 17.33
C TYR A 124 -9.49 4.36 17.67
N PRO A 125 -10.30 4.65 18.72
CA PRO A 125 -10.47 5.94 19.40
C PRO A 125 -9.44 6.29 20.47
N ILE A 126 -8.42 5.46 20.71
CA ILE A 126 -7.33 5.84 21.62
C ILE A 126 -6.53 6.98 20.96
N PRO A 127 -6.51 8.20 21.53
CA PRO A 127 -6.04 9.40 20.82
C PRO A 127 -4.51 9.56 20.88
N ILE A 128 -3.75 8.46 20.90
CA ILE A 128 -2.29 8.44 20.97
C ILE A 128 -1.69 7.62 19.84
N ASN A 129 -0.42 7.90 19.53
CA ASN A 129 0.40 7.06 18.68
C ASN A 129 1.39 6.23 19.52
N PRO A 130 1.09 4.96 19.85
CA PRO A 130 2.00 4.13 20.62
C PRO A 130 3.27 3.74 19.84
N PHE A 131 3.27 3.89 18.51
CA PHE A 131 4.39 3.50 17.64
C PHE A 131 5.29 4.67 17.28
N TYR A 132 4.94 5.91 17.67
CA TYR A 132 5.69 7.10 17.30
C TYR A 132 7.14 7.02 17.82
N ASN A 133 8.08 6.98 16.89
CA ASN A 133 9.50 6.94 17.17
C ASN A 133 10.28 7.55 15.99
N PRO A 134 10.44 8.89 15.97
CA PRO A 134 11.05 9.58 14.83
C PRO A 134 12.51 9.20 14.60
N ARG A 135 13.17 8.54 15.56
CA ARG A 135 14.54 7.99 15.38
C ARG A 135 14.58 6.89 14.31
N LEU A 136 13.45 6.26 14.00
CA LEU A 136 13.34 5.23 12.97
C LEU A 136 13.19 5.80 11.56
N THR A 137 13.02 7.12 11.39
CA THR A 137 12.74 7.75 10.09
C THR A 137 13.75 7.37 9.02
N VAL A 138 15.05 7.49 9.32
CA VAL A 138 16.12 7.16 8.38
C VAL A 138 16.05 5.68 7.99
N ILE A 139 15.92 4.79 8.97
CA ILE A 139 15.88 3.34 8.75
C ILE A 139 14.66 2.95 7.90
N ILE A 140 13.49 3.55 8.15
CA ILE A 140 12.27 3.28 7.38
C ILE A 140 12.45 3.75 5.92
N TYR A 141 13.00 4.95 5.70
CA TYR A 141 13.25 5.45 4.35
C TYR A 141 14.30 4.62 3.61
N GLU A 142 15.40 4.27 4.24
CA GLU A 142 16.41 3.39 3.64
C GLU A 142 15.85 2.01 3.32
N THR A 143 15.02 1.45 4.22
CA THR A 143 14.33 0.18 3.97
C THR A 143 13.40 0.29 2.77
N CYS A 144 12.60 1.36 2.67
CA CYS A 144 11.75 1.60 1.51
C CYS A 144 12.55 1.68 0.21
N ILE A 145 13.65 2.44 0.20
CA ILE A 145 14.51 2.61 -0.98
C ILE A 145 15.12 1.26 -1.38
N PHE A 146 15.68 0.53 -0.41
CA PHE A 146 16.27 -0.77 -0.64
C PHE A 146 15.26 -1.77 -1.20
N MET A 147 14.06 -1.83 -0.60
CA MET A 147 12.95 -2.65 -1.12
C MET A 147 12.51 -2.18 -2.51
N GLY A 148 12.52 -0.88 -2.81
CA GLY A 148 12.28 -0.36 -4.15
C GLY A 148 13.26 -0.89 -5.18
N ILE A 149 14.55 -0.88 -4.85
CA ILE A 149 15.61 -1.44 -5.71
C ILE A 149 15.37 -2.94 -5.92
N LEU A 150 15.15 -3.71 -4.85
CA LEU A 150 14.88 -5.15 -4.96
C LEU A 150 13.63 -5.47 -5.77
N GLY A 151 12.54 -4.73 -5.53
CA GLY A 151 11.27 -4.87 -6.24
C GLY A 151 11.42 -4.60 -7.73
N LEU A 152 12.16 -3.55 -8.11
CA LEU A 152 12.45 -3.22 -9.50
C LEU A 152 13.35 -4.26 -10.16
N LEU A 153 14.42 -4.71 -9.49
CA LEU A 153 15.29 -5.78 -10.01
C LEU A 153 14.49 -7.06 -10.27
N TYR A 154 13.62 -7.44 -9.32
CA TYR A 154 12.75 -8.60 -9.50
C TYR A 154 11.75 -8.39 -10.64
N TYR A 155 11.17 -7.19 -10.76
CA TYR A 155 10.28 -6.83 -11.85
C TYR A 155 10.95 -7.00 -13.22
N PHE A 156 12.17 -6.48 -13.40
CA PHE A 156 12.94 -6.64 -14.64
C PHE A 156 13.27 -8.10 -14.94
N TYR A 157 13.61 -8.88 -13.91
CA TYR A 157 13.79 -10.32 -14.06
C TYR A 157 12.53 -11.02 -14.59
N LEU A 158 11.34 -10.64 -14.14
CA LEU A 158 10.08 -11.19 -14.64
C LEU A 158 9.82 -10.87 -16.11
N ILE A 159 10.11 -9.63 -16.53
CA ILE A 159 10.01 -9.20 -17.93
C ILE A 159 10.96 -10.02 -18.80
N ILE A 160 12.23 -10.14 -18.41
CA ILE A 160 13.24 -10.88 -19.19
C ILE A 160 12.89 -12.37 -19.30
N LYS A 161 12.34 -12.96 -18.23
CA LYS A 161 11.95 -14.38 -18.22
C LYS A 161 10.71 -14.68 -19.08
N GLY A 162 9.92 -13.67 -19.45
CA GLY A 162 8.70 -13.84 -20.25
C GLY A 162 7.60 -14.65 -19.55
N SER A 163 7.52 -14.57 -18.21
CA SER A 163 6.50 -15.28 -17.40
C SER A 163 5.19 -14.54 -17.29
#